data_AF-A0A9D7PYS0-F1
#
_entry.id   AF-A0A9D7PYS0-F1
#
_cell.length_a   1.000
_cell.length_b   1.000
_cell.length_c   1.000
_cell.angle_alpha   90.00
_cell.angle_beta   90.00
_cell.angle_gamma   90.00
#
_symmetry.space_group_name_H-M   'P 1'
#
loop_
_entity.id
_entity.type
_entity.pdbx_description
1 polymer ?
#
loop_
_entity_poly.entity_id
_entity_poly.type
_entity_poly.pdbx_seq_one_letter_code
_entity_poly.pdbx_strand_id
1 'polypeptide(L)'
;MGKVAPEQLSSFAIFDSHCARAYVDNHGDFAYVPYGLDILEGLVNVCTKLRTIVTKEQDNNKPNVDLFAALSKTQTQVGKLLASLSAKTKHEDVEALARLTESDQERLATLNKTLAETDPKQKAQVLRILATRFASLSTRIGTAINLVSDANVANLKSLIEKSKIAKQAADLAGKQFKETPGLLPGTGSELWKALFDAARAFAVESHPGKDFPHLGPDSACPLCQNPLEFDGAARLEAFEIFYQQAAEKAEKDARKLAVDAYQVVKQSQLDLLIDEALAKELAGALQKLADDCSNMQKALIDRRSAILEASKPEGIGT
;
A
#
# COMPACT_ATOMS: atom_id res chain seq x y z
N MET A 1 13.09 -73.13 109.43
CA MET A 1 13.11 -74.58 109.11
C MET A 1 12.24 -74.81 107.88
N GLY A 2 12.85 -75.04 106.73
CA GLY A 2 12.20 -75.65 105.57
C GLY A 2 13.08 -76.83 105.17
N LYS A 3 12.51 -78.04 105.13
CA LYS A 3 13.28 -79.24 104.74
C LYS A 3 13.68 -79.11 103.26
N VAL A 4 14.89 -79.58 102.94
CA VAL A 4 15.40 -79.63 101.56
C VAL A 4 14.42 -80.44 100.71
N ALA A 5 14.03 -79.87 99.57
CA ALA A 5 13.04 -80.47 98.68
C ALA A 5 13.58 -81.79 98.08
N PRO A 6 12.74 -82.82 97.91
CA PRO A 6 13.12 -84.07 97.27
C PRO A 6 13.71 -83.84 95.87
N GLU A 7 14.81 -84.51 95.55
CA GLU A 7 15.53 -84.39 94.26
C GLU A 7 14.64 -84.76 93.05
N GLN A 8 13.58 -85.56 93.28
CA GLN A 8 12.61 -85.88 92.25
C GLN A 8 11.72 -84.69 91.83
N LEU A 9 11.68 -83.60 92.61
CA LEU A 9 10.89 -82.40 92.32
C LEU A 9 11.71 -81.26 91.68
N SER A 10 13.04 -81.36 91.61
CA SER A 10 13.88 -80.32 90.98
C SER A 10 13.84 -80.35 89.44
N SER A 11 13.26 -81.39 88.84
CA SER A 11 13.03 -81.51 87.40
C SER A 11 11.70 -80.94 86.92
N PHE A 12 10.82 -80.52 87.84
CA PHE A 12 9.50 -79.97 87.51
C PHE A 12 9.47 -78.46 87.75
N ALA A 13 9.44 -77.69 86.67
CA ALA A 13 9.16 -76.27 86.72
C ALA A 13 7.64 -76.05 86.55
N ILE A 14 6.98 -75.58 87.61
CA ILE A 14 5.55 -75.26 87.57
C ILE A 14 5.42 -73.79 87.16
N PHE A 15 4.89 -73.55 85.96
CA PHE A 15 4.61 -72.22 85.45
C PHE A 15 3.13 -71.91 85.59
N ASP A 16 2.82 -70.72 86.13
CA ASP A 16 1.50 -70.12 85.95
C ASP A 16 1.31 -69.81 84.45
N SER A 17 0.20 -70.24 83.87
CA SER A 17 -0.13 -70.05 82.45
C SER A 17 -0.14 -68.57 82.04
N HIS A 18 -0.35 -67.65 82.99
CA HIS A 18 -0.23 -66.22 82.74
C HIS A 18 1.23 -65.73 82.61
N CYS A 19 2.20 -66.37 83.27
CA CYS A 19 3.60 -65.95 83.26
C CYS A 19 4.45 -66.67 82.19
N ALA A 20 3.97 -67.81 81.67
CA ALA A 20 4.70 -68.59 80.67
C ALA A 20 4.97 -67.81 79.36
N ARG A 21 4.03 -66.97 78.93
CA ARG A 21 4.18 -66.18 77.69
C ARG A 21 5.28 -65.11 77.78
N ALA A 22 5.49 -64.54 78.97
CA ALA A 22 6.52 -63.53 79.22
C ALA A 22 7.95 -64.09 79.14
N TYR A 23 8.13 -65.39 79.40
CA TYR A 23 9.44 -66.04 79.33
C TYR A 23 9.78 -66.60 77.95
N VAL A 24 8.78 -67.03 77.18
CA VAL A 24 9.01 -67.62 75.84
C VAL A 24 9.19 -66.53 74.78
N ASP A 25 8.41 -65.46 74.83
CA ASP A 25 8.42 -64.44 73.79
C ASP A 25 9.59 -63.45 73.91
N ASN A 26 10.21 -63.29 75.09
CA ASN A 26 11.14 -62.20 75.35
C ASN A 26 12.46 -62.68 75.97
N HIS A 27 13.46 -62.89 75.11
CA HIS A 27 14.81 -63.28 75.52
C HIS A 27 15.58 -62.06 76.04
N GLY A 28 15.37 -61.74 77.33
CA GLY A 28 16.34 -61.06 78.19
C GLY A 28 16.62 -59.57 77.91
N ASP A 29 15.85 -58.69 78.55
CA ASP A 29 16.36 -57.69 79.50
C ASP A 29 15.17 -57.13 80.30
N PHE A 30 15.01 -57.51 81.56
CA PHE A 30 13.92 -57.01 82.40
C PHE A 30 14.36 -55.70 83.06
N ALA A 31 14.33 -54.61 82.31
CA ALA A 31 14.33 -53.27 82.90
C ALA A 31 12.95 -53.03 83.54
N TYR A 32 12.89 -52.92 84.87
CA TYR A 32 11.68 -52.49 85.56
C TYR A 32 11.37 -51.06 85.12
N VAL A 33 10.37 -50.90 84.26
CA VAL A 33 9.87 -49.58 83.81
C VAL A 33 8.81 -49.12 84.81
N PRO A 34 9.04 -48.01 85.55
CA PRO A 34 8.04 -47.44 86.44
C PRO A 34 6.75 -47.13 85.66
N TYR A 35 5.61 -47.35 86.30
CA TYR A 35 4.29 -47.06 85.72
C TYR A 35 4.22 -45.58 85.26
N GLY A 36 3.89 -45.36 83.98
CA GLY A 36 3.83 -44.03 83.36
C GLY A 36 5.04 -43.66 82.47
N LEU A 37 6.14 -44.42 82.51
CA LEU A 37 7.28 -44.22 81.59
C LEU A 37 7.06 -44.85 80.19
N ASP A 38 6.13 -45.80 80.08
CA ASP A 38 5.65 -46.41 78.83
C ASP A 38 5.00 -45.37 77.89
N ILE A 39 4.46 -44.30 78.45
CA ILE A 39 3.90 -43.17 77.70
C ILE A 39 4.98 -42.48 76.85
N LEU A 40 6.22 -42.40 77.34
CA LEU A 40 7.33 -41.79 76.60
C LEU A 40 7.72 -42.66 75.39
N GLU A 41 7.78 -43.97 75.56
CA GLU A 41 8.01 -44.93 74.47
C GLU A 41 6.86 -44.90 73.46
N GLY A 42 5.61 -44.86 73.95
CA GLY A 42 4.42 -44.69 73.12
C GLY A 42 4.47 -43.41 72.27
N LEU A 43 4.85 -42.29 72.88
CA LEU A 43 5.02 -41.01 72.17
C LEU A 43 6.10 -41.10 71.09
N VAL A 44 7.26 -41.69 71.40
CA VAL A 44 8.34 -41.91 70.42
C VAL A 44 7.85 -42.76 69.25
N ASN A 45 7.11 -43.84 69.53
CA ASN A 45 6.55 -44.71 68.50
C ASN A 45 5.54 -44.00 67.61
N VAL A 46 4.64 -43.18 68.19
CA VAL A 46 3.68 -42.37 67.42
C VAL A 46 4.39 -41.33 66.57
N CYS A 47 5.36 -40.59 67.13
CA CYS A 47 6.14 -39.60 66.39
C CYS A 47 6.93 -40.24 65.24
N THR A 48 7.46 -41.45 65.42
CA THR A 48 8.16 -42.19 64.38
C THR A 48 7.22 -42.62 63.27
N LYS A 49 6.04 -43.16 63.60
CA LYS A 49 5.00 -43.51 62.61
C LYS A 49 4.55 -42.28 61.80
N LEU A 50 4.29 -41.16 62.47
CA LEU A 50 3.92 -39.89 61.82
C LEU A 50 5.00 -39.44 60.85
N ARG A 51 6.27 -39.49 61.26
CA ARG A 51 7.40 -39.15 60.39
C ARG A 51 7.43 -40.02 59.14
N THR A 52 7.31 -41.33 59.29
CA THR A 52 7.31 -42.26 58.15
C THR A 52 6.17 -41.97 57.18
N ILE A 53 4.97 -41.67 57.67
CA ILE A 53 3.83 -41.32 56.83
C ILE A 53 4.11 -40.02 56.07
N VAL A 54 4.58 -38.98 56.75
CA VAL A 54 4.88 -37.67 56.15
C VAL A 54 6.01 -37.77 55.12
N THR A 55 7.10 -38.50 55.42
CA THR A 55 8.20 -38.68 54.47
C THR A 55 7.73 -39.44 53.24
N LYS A 56 6.93 -40.50 53.40
CA LYS A 56 6.37 -41.25 52.27
C LYS A 56 5.44 -40.38 51.41
N GLU A 57 4.63 -39.53 52.03
CA GLU A 57 3.78 -38.58 51.32
C GLU A 57 4.59 -37.52 50.56
N GLN A 58 5.67 -37.01 51.15
CA GLN A 58 6.60 -36.09 50.48
C GLN A 58 7.28 -36.73 49.26
N ASP A 59 7.77 -37.96 49.41
CA ASP A 59 8.43 -38.68 48.32
C ASP A 59 7.45 -38.98 47.16
N ASN A 60 6.22 -39.38 47.49
CA ASN A 60 5.18 -39.67 46.50
C ASN A 60 4.70 -38.40 45.75
N ASN A 61 4.71 -37.24 46.41
CA ASN A 61 4.21 -35.98 45.85
C ASN A 61 5.33 -35.08 45.33
N LYS A 62 6.57 -35.58 45.21
CA LYS A 62 7.70 -34.79 44.71
C LYS A 62 7.45 -34.41 43.24
N PRO A 63 7.37 -33.10 42.90
CA PRO A 63 7.14 -32.68 41.52
C PRO A 63 8.29 -33.08 40.61
N ASN A 64 7.99 -33.63 39.42
CA ASN A 64 8.99 -33.89 38.40
C ASN A 64 9.31 -32.59 37.63
N VAL A 65 10.39 -31.93 38.03
CA VAL A 65 10.88 -30.71 37.38
C VAL A 65 11.77 -30.97 36.16
N ASP A 66 12.19 -32.22 35.94
CA ASP A 66 13.13 -32.57 34.87
C ASP A 66 12.53 -32.37 33.48
N LEU A 67 11.20 -32.55 33.34
CA LEU A 67 10.45 -32.28 32.11
C LEU A 67 10.62 -30.83 31.61
N PHE A 68 10.95 -29.91 32.51
CA PHE A 68 11.08 -28.48 32.22
C PHE A 68 12.53 -27.99 32.28
N ALA A 69 13.51 -28.88 32.47
CA ALA A 69 14.91 -28.52 32.67
C ALA A 69 15.55 -27.76 31.50
N ALA A 70 15.07 -27.98 30.28
CA ALA A 70 15.51 -27.21 29.10
C ALA A 70 14.96 -25.79 29.12
N LEU A 71 13.69 -25.62 29.53
CA LEU A 71 13.00 -24.34 29.54
C LEU A 71 13.46 -23.46 30.70
N SER A 72 13.71 -24.04 31.88
CA SER A 72 14.14 -23.31 33.09
C SER A 72 15.49 -22.62 32.95
N LYS A 73 16.32 -23.06 31.99
CA LYS A 73 17.62 -22.44 31.67
C LYS A 73 17.50 -21.24 30.72
N THR A 74 16.32 -20.97 30.17
CA THR A 74 16.10 -19.86 29.25
C THR A 74 15.80 -18.56 29.98
N GLN A 75 16.11 -17.42 29.36
CA GLN A 75 15.79 -16.09 29.90
C GLN A 75 14.35 -15.64 29.60
N THR A 76 13.52 -16.53 29.06
CA THR A 76 12.11 -16.27 28.78
C THR A 76 11.32 -16.10 30.08
N GLN A 77 10.15 -15.45 30.03
CA GLN A 77 9.29 -15.32 31.21
C GLN A 77 8.90 -16.69 31.78
N VAL A 78 8.59 -17.66 30.91
CA VAL A 78 8.32 -19.06 31.29
C VAL A 78 9.54 -19.71 31.96
N GLY A 79 10.74 -19.53 31.40
CA GLY A 79 11.97 -20.08 31.97
C GLY A 79 12.29 -19.52 33.35
N LYS A 80 12.14 -18.21 33.54
CA LYS A 80 12.32 -17.53 34.84
C LYS A 80 11.30 -18.02 35.87
N LEU A 81 10.02 -18.13 35.49
CA LEU A 81 8.98 -18.67 36.35
C LEU A 81 9.34 -20.09 36.80
N LEU A 82 9.68 -20.97 35.87
CA LEU A 82 10.06 -22.37 36.14
C LEU A 82 11.31 -22.48 37.04
N ALA A 83 12.32 -21.64 36.84
CA ALA A 83 13.52 -21.62 37.68
C ALA A 83 13.24 -21.17 39.12
N SER A 84 12.20 -20.35 39.33
CA SER A 84 11.79 -19.82 40.63
C SER A 84 10.55 -20.51 41.22
N LEU A 85 10.09 -21.62 40.61
CA LEU A 85 8.85 -22.29 40.98
C LEU A 85 8.90 -22.75 42.44
N SER A 86 7.94 -22.29 43.23
CA SER A 86 7.88 -22.58 44.66
C SER A 86 6.44 -22.58 45.16
N ALA A 87 6.24 -22.95 46.44
CA ALA A 87 4.93 -22.88 47.09
C ALA A 87 4.32 -21.47 47.15
N LYS A 88 5.10 -20.41 46.83
CA LYS A 88 4.64 -19.02 46.79
C LYS A 88 4.20 -18.56 45.40
N THR A 89 4.40 -19.38 44.36
CA THR A 89 4.01 -19.05 42.99
C THR A 89 2.48 -19.03 42.89
N LYS A 90 1.91 -17.95 42.37
CA LYS A 90 0.46 -17.84 42.21
C LYS A 90 0.01 -18.63 41.00
N HIS A 91 -1.16 -19.25 41.11
CA HIS A 91 -1.75 -20.01 40.01
C HIS A 91 -2.01 -19.12 38.78
N GLU A 92 -2.50 -17.91 39.02
CA GLU A 92 -2.78 -16.89 38.00
C GLU A 92 -1.56 -16.58 37.12
N ASP A 93 -0.37 -16.49 37.70
CA ASP A 93 0.87 -16.21 36.97
C ASP A 93 1.25 -17.38 36.04
N VAL A 94 0.94 -18.62 36.45
CA VAL A 94 1.18 -19.83 35.65
C VAL A 94 0.18 -19.88 34.49
N GLU A 95 -1.11 -19.66 34.77
CA GLU A 95 -2.17 -19.68 33.76
C GLU A 95 -1.97 -18.61 32.68
N ALA A 96 -1.53 -17.41 33.09
CA ALA A 96 -1.24 -16.32 32.17
C ALA A 96 -0.13 -16.70 31.17
N LEU A 97 0.95 -17.36 31.63
CA LEU A 97 2.06 -17.78 30.79
C LEU A 97 1.80 -19.08 30.02
N ALA A 98 0.84 -19.90 30.46
CA ALA A 98 0.44 -21.13 29.79
C ALA A 98 -0.58 -20.89 28.65
N ARG A 99 -1.17 -19.69 28.58
CA ARG A 99 -2.16 -19.35 27.55
C ARG A 99 -1.48 -18.95 26.24
N LEU A 100 -1.82 -19.68 25.17
CA LEU A 100 -1.44 -19.32 23.80
C LEU A 100 -2.64 -18.66 23.12
N THR A 101 -2.50 -17.42 22.66
CA THR A 101 -3.57 -16.72 21.96
C THR A 101 -3.62 -17.10 20.47
N GLU A 102 -4.71 -16.77 19.77
CA GLU A 102 -4.78 -16.94 18.30
C GLU A 102 -3.66 -16.16 17.60
N SER A 103 -3.35 -14.95 18.07
CA SER A 103 -2.23 -14.14 17.55
C SER A 103 -0.87 -14.84 17.74
N ASP A 104 -0.66 -15.51 18.87
CA ASP A 104 0.57 -16.28 19.10
C ASP A 104 0.66 -17.48 18.16
N GLN A 105 -0.46 -18.15 17.88
CA GLN A 105 -0.51 -19.26 16.91
C GLN A 105 -0.20 -18.79 15.48
N GLU A 106 -0.78 -17.67 15.04
CA GLU A 106 -0.49 -17.06 13.74
C GLU A 106 0.98 -16.64 13.62
N ARG A 107 1.53 -16.06 14.68
CA ARG A 107 2.94 -15.69 14.75
C ARG A 107 3.84 -16.93 14.68
N LEU A 108 3.51 -18.00 15.40
CA LEU A 108 4.27 -19.25 15.36
C LEU A 108 4.24 -19.88 13.97
N ALA A 109 3.06 -19.92 13.33
CA ALA A 109 2.93 -20.38 11.94
C ALA A 109 3.79 -19.56 10.97
N THR A 110 3.79 -18.23 11.13
CA THR A 110 4.61 -17.31 10.34
C THR A 110 6.11 -17.56 10.55
N LEU A 111 6.55 -17.73 11.79
CA LEU A 111 7.96 -18.01 12.12
C LEU A 111 8.40 -19.35 11.54
N ASN A 112 7.61 -20.41 11.70
CA ASN A 112 7.92 -21.71 11.12
C ASN A 112 8.04 -21.64 9.60
N LYS A 113 7.12 -20.95 8.92
CA LYS A 113 7.20 -20.74 7.46
C LYS A 113 8.45 -19.95 7.06
N THR A 114 8.83 -18.96 7.86
CA THR A 114 10.01 -18.12 7.59
C THR A 114 11.31 -18.88 7.82
N LEU A 115 11.40 -19.67 8.88
CA LEU A 115 12.57 -20.49 9.21
C LEU A 115 12.75 -21.69 8.26
N ALA A 116 11.66 -22.20 7.67
CA ALA A 116 11.69 -23.24 6.66
C ALA A 116 12.15 -22.77 5.28
N GLU A 117 12.40 -21.46 5.09
CA GLU A 117 12.87 -20.91 3.83
C GLU A 117 14.32 -21.34 3.53
N THR A 118 14.51 -22.05 2.42
CA THR A 118 15.81 -22.65 2.05
C THR A 118 16.86 -21.58 1.70
N ASP A 119 16.45 -20.51 1.01
CA ASP A 119 17.33 -19.37 0.69
C ASP A 119 16.62 -18.03 0.94
N PRO A 120 16.69 -17.49 2.17
CA PRO A 120 16.09 -16.20 2.51
C PRO A 120 16.65 -15.03 1.69
N LYS A 121 17.91 -15.11 1.23
CA LYS A 121 18.53 -14.02 0.46
C LYS A 121 17.96 -13.98 -0.95
N GLN A 122 17.87 -15.14 -1.61
CA GLN A 122 17.27 -15.24 -2.94
C GLN A 122 15.80 -14.83 -2.90
N LYS A 123 15.02 -15.32 -1.93
CA LYS A 123 13.61 -14.92 -1.79
C LYS A 123 13.44 -13.42 -1.55
N ALA A 124 14.25 -12.83 -0.69
CA ALA A 124 14.23 -11.39 -0.46
C ALA A 124 14.58 -10.61 -1.75
N GLN A 125 15.51 -11.10 -2.57
CA GLN A 125 15.83 -10.49 -3.86
C GLN A 125 14.64 -10.56 -4.83
N VAL A 126 14.00 -11.72 -4.96
CA VAL A 126 12.81 -11.90 -5.81
C VAL A 126 11.68 -10.94 -5.39
N LEU A 127 11.39 -10.86 -4.08
CA LEU A 127 10.36 -9.95 -3.56
C LEU A 127 10.69 -8.47 -3.79
N ARG A 128 11.96 -8.07 -3.69
CA ARG A 128 12.38 -6.69 -3.99
C ARG A 128 12.22 -6.35 -5.47
N ILE A 129 12.55 -7.28 -6.37
CA ILE A 129 12.33 -7.11 -7.81
C ILE A 129 10.84 -6.96 -8.10
N LEU A 130 10.01 -7.84 -7.52
CA LEU A 130 8.55 -7.78 -7.65
C LEU A 130 7.99 -6.44 -7.17
N ALA A 131 8.39 -5.98 -5.98
CA ALA A 131 7.98 -4.69 -5.44
C ALA A 131 8.37 -3.52 -6.35
N THR A 132 9.58 -3.56 -6.93
CA THR A 132 10.05 -2.54 -7.88
C THR A 132 9.21 -2.53 -9.15
N ARG A 133 8.88 -3.71 -9.69
CA ARG A 133 8.04 -3.85 -10.89
C ARG A 133 6.63 -3.30 -10.62
N PHE A 134 6.04 -3.60 -9.47
CA PHE A 134 4.71 -3.10 -9.10
C PHE A 134 4.70 -1.58 -8.85
N ALA A 135 5.74 -1.04 -8.23
CA ALA A 135 5.89 0.41 -8.04
C ALA A 135 6.03 1.14 -9.40
N SER A 136 6.78 0.56 -10.34
CA SER A 136 6.88 1.07 -11.70
C SER A 136 5.53 1.04 -12.42
N LEU A 137 4.79 -0.06 -12.33
CA LEU A 137 3.43 -0.16 -12.88
C LEU A 137 2.50 0.91 -12.28
N SER A 138 2.51 1.09 -10.96
CA SER A 138 1.71 2.12 -10.28
C SER A 138 2.04 3.52 -10.79
N THR A 139 3.33 3.85 -10.95
CA THR A 139 3.78 5.12 -11.52
C THR A 139 3.25 5.32 -12.93
N ARG A 140 3.31 4.28 -13.76
CA ARG A 140 2.86 4.33 -15.15
C ARG A 140 1.34 4.48 -15.26
N ILE A 141 0.59 3.82 -14.39
CA ILE A 141 -0.86 4.02 -14.25
C ILE A 141 -1.15 5.48 -13.88
N GLY A 142 -0.46 6.03 -12.88
CA GLY A 142 -0.64 7.43 -12.47
C GLY A 142 -0.37 8.42 -13.59
N THR A 143 0.73 8.23 -14.34
CA THR A 143 1.06 9.04 -15.51
C THR A 143 -0.01 8.93 -16.60
N ALA A 144 -0.46 7.72 -16.93
CA ALA A 144 -1.47 7.48 -17.95
C ALA A 144 -2.83 8.10 -17.58
N ILE A 145 -3.26 7.98 -16.32
CA ILE A 145 -4.48 8.62 -15.81
C ILE A 145 -4.39 10.14 -15.94
N ASN A 146 -3.25 10.74 -15.56
CA ASN A 146 -3.08 12.18 -15.64
C ASN A 146 -3.22 12.71 -17.07
N LEU A 147 -2.70 11.98 -18.07
CA LEU A 147 -2.79 12.37 -19.49
C LEU A 147 -4.25 12.50 -19.98
N VAL A 148 -5.14 11.60 -19.54
CA VAL A 148 -6.57 11.60 -19.91
C VAL A 148 -7.51 12.05 -18.78
N SER A 149 -6.97 12.78 -17.81
CA SER A 149 -7.70 13.26 -16.64
C SER A 149 -8.89 14.15 -17.02
N ASP A 150 -9.91 14.22 -16.15
CA ASP A 150 -11.06 15.12 -16.37
C ASP A 150 -10.62 16.58 -16.55
N ALA A 151 -9.56 17.01 -15.85
CA ALA A 151 -9.00 18.35 -15.99
C ALA A 151 -8.44 18.60 -17.40
N ASN A 152 -7.67 17.66 -17.95
CA ASN A 152 -7.15 17.77 -19.31
C ASN A 152 -8.27 17.74 -20.36
N VAL A 153 -9.29 16.90 -20.14
CA VAL A 153 -10.47 16.84 -21.01
C VAL A 153 -11.26 18.15 -20.97
N ALA A 154 -11.47 18.72 -19.77
CA ALA A 154 -12.14 20.01 -19.62
C ALA A 154 -11.35 21.15 -20.29
N ASN A 155 -10.02 21.14 -20.16
CA ASN A 155 -9.16 22.10 -20.84
C ASN A 155 -9.25 21.98 -22.37
N LEU A 156 -9.17 20.76 -22.91
CA LEU A 156 -9.34 20.50 -24.33
C LEU A 156 -10.71 21.01 -24.83
N LYS A 157 -11.79 20.69 -24.10
CA LYS A 157 -13.14 21.18 -24.40
C LYS A 157 -13.19 22.71 -24.42
N SER A 158 -12.57 23.37 -23.44
CA SER A 158 -12.52 24.84 -23.38
C SER A 158 -11.77 25.45 -24.58
N LEU A 159 -10.65 24.86 -24.98
CA LEU A 159 -9.89 25.32 -26.15
C LEU A 159 -10.67 25.14 -27.45
N ILE A 160 -11.36 24.01 -27.61
CA ILE A 160 -12.23 23.76 -28.77
C ILE A 160 -13.36 24.79 -28.83
N GLU A 161 -14.03 25.06 -27.71
CA GLU A 161 -15.12 26.04 -27.65
C GLU A 161 -14.60 27.46 -27.95
N LYS A 162 -13.44 27.84 -27.39
CA LYS A 162 -12.78 29.11 -27.71
C LYS A 162 -12.46 29.22 -29.20
N SER A 163 -11.95 28.16 -29.82
CA SER A 163 -11.68 28.11 -31.26
C SER A 163 -12.97 28.29 -32.08
N LYS A 164 -14.08 27.64 -31.68
CA LYS A 164 -15.38 27.79 -32.33
C LYS A 164 -15.92 29.21 -32.24
N ILE A 165 -15.87 29.83 -31.07
CA ILE A 165 -16.30 31.22 -30.85
C ILE A 165 -15.43 32.18 -31.67
N ALA A 166 -14.11 32.00 -31.66
CA ALA A 166 -13.19 32.83 -32.43
C ALA A 166 -13.44 32.71 -33.94
N LYS A 167 -13.72 31.50 -34.44
CA LYS A 167 -14.12 31.28 -35.83
C LYS A 167 -15.42 31.99 -36.20
N GLN A 168 -16.45 31.89 -35.35
CA GLN A 168 -17.71 32.61 -35.59
C GLN A 168 -17.52 34.13 -35.60
N ALA A 169 -16.67 34.66 -34.72
CA ALA A 169 -16.33 36.07 -34.67
C ALA A 169 -15.58 36.52 -35.95
N ALA A 170 -14.60 35.74 -36.40
CA ALA A 170 -13.88 35.98 -37.66
C ALA A 170 -14.81 35.92 -38.88
N ASP A 171 -15.71 34.93 -38.94
CA ASP A 171 -16.69 34.79 -40.01
C ASP A 171 -17.68 35.97 -40.05
N LEU A 172 -18.15 36.45 -38.89
CA LEU A 172 -19.04 37.61 -38.81
C LEU A 172 -18.33 38.89 -39.25
N ALA A 173 -17.10 39.11 -38.79
CA ALA A 173 -16.32 40.28 -39.15
C ALA A 173 -16.00 40.28 -40.66
N GLY A 174 -15.66 39.10 -41.21
CA GLY A 174 -15.50 38.89 -42.65
C GLY A 174 -16.77 39.16 -43.47
N LYS A 175 -17.96 38.81 -42.97
CA LYS A 175 -19.24 39.11 -43.62
C LYS A 175 -19.54 40.61 -43.64
N GLN A 176 -19.42 41.28 -42.49
CA GLN A 176 -19.66 42.72 -42.38
C GLN A 176 -18.78 43.53 -43.33
N PHE A 177 -17.52 43.12 -43.50
CA PHE A 177 -16.63 43.78 -44.45
C PHE A 177 -17.04 43.56 -45.90
N LYS A 178 -17.42 42.33 -46.28
CA LYS A 178 -17.90 42.01 -47.65
C LYS A 178 -19.17 42.78 -48.04
N GLU A 179 -19.99 43.17 -47.08
CA GLU A 179 -21.20 43.95 -47.29
C GLU A 179 -20.95 45.47 -47.40
N THR A 180 -19.69 45.92 -47.27
CA THR A 180 -19.33 47.34 -47.43
C THR A 180 -19.54 47.77 -48.90
N PRO A 181 -20.37 48.79 -49.17
CA PRO A 181 -20.64 49.25 -50.54
C PRO A 181 -19.37 49.69 -51.28
N GLY A 182 -19.27 49.37 -52.57
CA GLY A 182 -18.16 49.80 -53.42
C GLY A 182 -16.89 48.93 -53.34
N LEU A 183 -16.99 47.72 -52.77
CA LEU A 183 -15.93 46.70 -52.81
C LEU A 183 -16.16 45.69 -53.94
N LEU A 184 -15.07 45.16 -54.49
CA LEU A 184 -15.14 44.13 -55.51
C LEU A 184 -15.58 42.79 -54.90
N PRO A 185 -16.36 41.97 -55.63
CA PRO A 185 -16.63 40.59 -55.22
C PRO A 185 -15.32 39.85 -54.92
N GLY A 186 -15.24 39.21 -53.76
CA GLY A 186 -14.02 38.52 -53.31
C GLY A 186 -13.04 39.37 -52.49
N THR A 187 -13.31 40.66 -52.28
CA THR A 187 -12.60 41.49 -51.28
C THR A 187 -12.76 40.86 -49.89
N GLY A 188 -11.67 40.63 -49.18
CA GLY A 188 -11.64 39.87 -47.92
C GLY A 188 -11.51 38.34 -48.05
N SER A 189 -11.37 37.79 -49.27
CA SER A 189 -11.00 36.37 -49.47
C SER A 189 -9.52 36.12 -49.23
N GLU A 190 -9.11 34.85 -49.09
CA GLU A 190 -7.68 34.49 -48.97
C GLU A 190 -6.83 34.98 -50.15
N LEU A 191 -7.38 34.97 -51.38
CA LEU A 191 -6.69 35.53 -52.56
C LEU A 191 -6.51 37.05 -52.46
N TRP A 192 -7.52 37.76 -51.96
CA TRP A 192 -7.41 39.21 -51.74
C TRP A 192 -6.42 39.54 -50.62
N LYS A 193 -6.38 38.74 -49.55
CA LYS A 193 -5.41 38.90 -48.45
C LYS A 193 -3.98 38.74 -48.94
N ALA A 194 -3.71 37.70 -49.75
CA ALA A 194 -2.39 37.50 -50.37
C ALA A 194 -1.98 38.68 -51.26
N LEU A 195 -2.93 39.25 -52.01
CA LEU A 195 -2.71 40.47 -52.80
C LEU A 195 -2.38 41.68 -51.90
N PHE A 196 -3.11 41.85 -50.81
CA PHE A 196 -2.91 42.96 -49.86
C PHE A 196 -1.57 42.85 -49.12
N ASP A 197 -1.15 41.64 -48.76
CA ASP A 197 0.17 41.38 -48.17
C ASP A 197 1.31 41.66 -49.16
N ALA A 198 1.14 41.28 -50.43
CA ALA A 198 2.11 41.61 -51.48
C ALA A 198 2.25 43.13 -51.66
N ALA A 199 1.13 43.87 -51.60
CA ALA A 199 1.13 45.32 -51.62
C ALA A 199 1.85 45.93 -50.40
N ARG A 200 1.61 45.39 -49.20
CA ARG A 200 2.30 45.80 -47.97
C ARG A 200 3.81 45.57 -48.07
N ALA A 201 4.23 44.40 -48.53
CA ALA A 201 5.64 44.08 -48.72
C ALA A 201 6.30 45.00 -49.75
N PHE A 202 5.65 45.24 -50.89
CA PHE A 202 6.16 46.14 -51.93
C PHE A 202 6.17 47.61 -51.49
N ALA A 203 5.27 48.04 -50.60
CA ALA A 203 5.25 49.40 -50.06
C ALA A 203 6.55 49.76 -49.32
N VAL A 204 7.22 48.78 -48.70
CA VAL A 204 8.52 48.98 -48.03
C VAL A 204 9.59 49.44 -49.02
N GLU A 205 9.57 48.93 -50.24
CA GLU A 205 10.53 49.31 -51.29
C GLU A 205 10.08 50.54 -52.09
N SER A 206 8.78 50.63 -52.40
CA SER A 206 8.22 51.68 -53.27
C SER A 206 7.95 53.01 -52.57
N HIS A 207 7.81 53.02 -51.23
CA HIS A 207 7.50 54.21 -50.44
C HIS A 207 8.47 54.41 -49.25
N PRO A 208 9.75 54.73 -49.49
CA PRO A 208 10.73 54.90 -48.42
C PRO A 208 10.31 55.96 -47.40
N GLY A 209 10.38 55.61 -46.11
CA GLY A 209 10.05 56.52 -45.01
C GLY A 209 8.56 56.66 -44.69
N LYS A 210 7.70 55.84 -45.29
CA LYS A 210 6.27 55.76 -44.97
C LYS A 210 5.90 54.35 -44.53
N ASP A 211 5.05 54.24 -43.52
CA ASP A 211 4.55 52.96 -43.02
C ASP A 211 3.23 52.61 -43.71
N PHE A 212 3.12 51.40 -44.27
CA PHE A 212 1.85 50.89 -44.78
C PHE A 212 0.93 50.55 -43.60
N PRO A 213 -0.36 50.93 -43.62
CA PRO A 213 -1.15 51.50 -44.72
C PRO A 213 -1.14 53.04 -44.81
N HIS A 214 -0.47 53.74 -43.90
CA HIS A 214 -0.43 55.20 -43.76
C HIS A 214 0.50 55.89 -44.78
N LEU A 215 0.27 55.62 -46.07
CA LEU A 215 1.05 56.22 -47.16
C LEU A 215 0.67 57.69 -47.42
N GLY A 216 -0.52 58.12 -47.01
CA GLY A 216 -1.05 59.48 -47.24
C GLY A 216 -1.58 59.71 -48.67
N PRO A 217 -2.37 60.79 -48.87
CA PRO A 217 -3.14 61.01 -50.10
C PRO A 217 -2.29 61.29 -51.35
N ASP A 218 -1.09 61.85 -51.17
CA ASP A 218 -0.18 62.19 -52.27
C ASP A 218 0.68 60.99 -52.75
N SER A 219 0.55 59.82 -52.12
CA SER A 219 1.30 58.61 -52.51
C SER A 219 0.63 57.86 -53.65
N ALA A 220 1.43 57.11 -54.41
CA ALA A 220 0.94 56.19 -55.42
C ALA A 220 0.45 54.89 -54.77
N CYS A 221 -0.63 54.30 -55.26
CA CYS A 221 -1.11 53.02 -54.78
C CYS A 221 -0.10 51.90 -55.11
N PRO A 222 0.34 51.07 -54.13
CA PRO A 222 1.26 49.96 -54.38
C PRO A 222 0.73 48.89 -55.36
N LEU A 223 -0.59 48.86 -55.61
CA LEU A 223 -1.23 47.88 -56.51
C LEU A 223 -1.45 48.42 -57.94
N CYS A 224 -2.02 49.61 -58.08
CA CYS A 224 -2.41 50.17 -59.38
C CYS A 224 -1.61 51.41 -59.81
N GLN A 225 -0.70 51.90 -58.96
CA GLN A 225 0.20 53.04 -59.18
C GLN A 225 -0.48 54.41 -59.42
N ASN A 226 -1.80 54.49 -59.36
CA ASN A 226 -2.52 55.76 -59.37
C ASN A 226 -2.37 56.51 -58.02
N PRO A 227 -2.45 57.86 -58.00
CA PRO A 227 -2.53 58.62 -56.75
C PRO A 227 -3.66 58.09 -55.85
N LEU A 228 -3.38 57.96 -54.56
CA LEU A 228 -4.35 57.44 -53.59
C LEU A 228 -5.47 58.43 -53.31
N GLU A 229 -5.16 59.73 -53.29
CA GLU A 229 -6.07 60.78 -52.84
C GLU A 229 -6.60 60.47 -51.41
N PHE A 230 -7.55 61.26 -50.91
CA PHE A 230 -8.09 61.06 -49.57
C PHE A 230 -8.84 59.72 -49.45
N ASP A 231 -9.63 59.37 -50.46
CA ASP A 231 -10.47 58.18 -50.44
C ASP A 231 -9.66 56.87 -50.55
N GLY A 232 -8.59 56.85 -51.35
CA GLY A 232 -7.73 55.67 -51.48
C GLY A 232 -6.86 55.46 -50.25
N ALA A 233 -6.34 56.53 -49.64
CA ALA A 233 -5.60 56.45 -48.38
C ALA A 233 -6.51 55.94 -47.24
N ALA A 234 -7.71 56.51 -47.09
CA ALA A 234 -8.69 56.05 -46.09
C ALA A 234 -9.12 54.59 -46.31
N ARG A 235 -9.26 54.16 -47.57
CA ARG A 235 -9.61 52.77 -47.91
C ARG A 235 -8.50 51.79 -47.58
N LEU A 236 -7.23 52.16 -47.82
CA LEU A 236 -6.06 51.37 -47.43
C LEU A 236 -6.01 51.15 -45.91
N GLU A 237 -6.27 52.21 -45.14
CA GLU A 237 -6.36 52.10 -43.68
C GLU A 237 -7.53 51.23 -43.23
N ALA A 238 -8.71 51.38 -43.84
CA ALA A 238 -9.86 50.52 -43.55
C ALA A 238 -9.59 49.05 -43.90
N PHE A 239 -8.86 48.79 -44.99
CA PHE A 239 -8.44 47.45 -45.37
C PHE A 239 -7.43 46.86 -44.40
N GLU A 240 -6.46 47.65 -43.92
CA GLU A 240 -5.54 47.20 -42.87
C GLU A 240 -6.27 46.94 -41.56
N ILE A 241 -7.19 47.81 -41.14
CA ILE A 241 -7.98 47.60 -39.94
C ILE A 241 -8.76 46.29 -40.05
N PHE A 242 -9.39 46.04 -41.20
CA PHE A 242 -10.06 44.77 -41.49
C PHE A 242 -9.09 43.58 -41.50
N TYR A 243 -7.97 43.69 -42.20
CA TYR A 243 -6.96 42.64 -42.34
C TYR A 243 -6.33 42.29 -40.98
N GLN A 244 -6.08 43.30 -40.15
CA GLN A 244 -5.57 43.15 -38.79
C GLN A 244 -6.65 42.87 -37.76
N GLN A 245 -7.93 42.70 -38.15
CA GLN A 245 -8.99 42.44 -37.19
C GLN A 245 -8.55 41.29 -36.30
N ALA A 246 -8.42 41.62 -35.01
CA ALA A 246 -7.97 40.72 -33.97
C ALA A 246 -8.73 39.38 -33.98
N ALA A 247 -9.93 39.36 -34.57
CA ALA A 247 -10.74 38.17 -34.81
C ALA A 247 -10.05 37.09 -35.66
N GLU A 248 -9.38 37.42 -36.77
CA GLU A 248 -8.72 36.40 -37.61
C GLU A 248 -7.46 35.83 -36.95
N LYS A 249 -6.66 36.71 -36.33
CA LYS A 249 -5.50 36.28 -35.56
C LYS A 249 -5.92 35.43 -34.35
N ALA A 250 -6.97 35.85 -33.64
CA ALA A 250 -7.53 35.08 -32.53
C ALA A 250 -8.10 33.73 -32.97
N GLU A 251 -8.71 33.64 -34.15
CA GLU A 251 -9.16 32.36 -34.73
C GLU A 251 -7.98 31.42 -34.98
N LYS A 252 -6.94 31.90 -35.66
CA LYS A 252 -5.74 31.09 -35.97
C LYS A 252 -5.04 30.64 -34.68
N ASP A 253 -4.86 31.54 -33.72
CA ASP A 253 -4.20 31.23 -32.45
C ASP A 253 -5.04 30.24 -31.62
N ALA A 254 -6.36 30.47 -31.50
CA ALA A 254 -7.25 29.57 -30.76
C ALA A 254 -7.35 28.19 -31.42
N ARG A 255 -7.40 28.14 -32.75
CA ARG A 255 -7.39 26.89 -33.53
C ARG A 255 -6.09 26.13 -33.32
N LYS A 256 -4.94 26.81 -33.38
CA LYS A 256 -3.64 26.17 -33.14
C LYS A 256 -3.58 25.56 -31.74
N LEU A 257 -3.97 26.29 -30.71
CA LEU A 257 -4.00 25.78 -29.33
C LEU A 257 -4.94 24.56 -29.18
N ALA A 258 -6.10 24.58 -29.82
CA ALA A 258 -7.03 23.45 -29.80
C ALA A 258 -6.46 22.22 -30.52
N VAL A 259 -5.83 22.40 -31.69
CA VAL A 259 -5.19 21.32 -32.45
C VAL A 259 -4.00 20.75 -31.68
N ASP A 260 -3.15 21.59 -31.11
CA ASP A 260 -1.99 21.16 -30.32
C ASP A 260 -2.45 20.32 -29.11
N ALA A 261 -3.46 20.80 -28.36
CA ALA A 261 -4.04 20.06 -27.25
C ALA A 261 -4.66 18.72 -27.68
N TYR A 262 -5.35 18.68 -28.83
CA TYR A 262 -5.87 17.45 -29.40
C TYR A 262 -4.75 16.46 -29.76
N GLN A 263 -3.65 16.94 -30.35
CA GLN A 263 -2.49 16.10 -30.68
C GLN A 263 -1.82 15.51 -29.43
N VAL A 264 -1.74 16.27 -28.32
CA VAL A 264 -1.23 15.74 -27.05
C VAL A 264 -2.05 14.53 -26.59
N VAL A 265 -3.39 14.61 -26.63
CA VAL A 265 -4.25 13.48 -26.26
C VAL A 265 -4.09 12.33 -27.25
N LYS A 266 -4.01 12.61 -28.56
CA LYS A 266 -3.84 11.59 -29.61
C LYS A 266 -2.54 10.81 -29.45
N GLN A 267 -1.45 11.51 -29.11
CA GLN A 267 -0.11 10.94 -28.96
C GLN A 267 0.16 10.41 -27.54
N SER A 268 -0.80 10.51 -26.62
CA SER A 268 -0.65 10.01 -25.25
C SER A 268 -0.41 8.49 -25.25
N GLN A 269 0.73 8.08 -24.69
CA GLN A 269 1.08 6.68 -24.48
C GLN A 269 0.36 6.15 -23.25
N LEU A 270 -0.70 5.37 -23.48
CA LEU A 270 -1.54 4.80 -22.42
C LEU A 270 -1.31 3.29 -22.22
N ASP A 271 -0.32 2.73 -22.91
CA ASP A 271 0.05 1.34 -22.73
C ASP A 271 0.74 1.14 -21.37
N LEU A 272 0.10 0.34 -20.52
CA LEU A 272 0.63 -0.06 -19.22
C LEU A 272 1.67 -1.18 -19.34
N LEU A 273 2.12 -1.56 -20.56
CA LEU A 273 3.19 -2.53 -20.87
C LEU A 273 3.16 -3.70 -19.87
N ILE A 274 1.96 -4.24 -19.67
CA ILE A 274 1.76 -5.42 -18.82
C ILE A 274 2.14 -6.62 -19.67
N ASP A 275 3.43 -6.95 -19.66
CA ASP A 275 3.95 -8.14 -20.34
C ASP A 275 3.45 -9.42 -19.67
N GLU A 276 3.63 -10.56 -20.34
CA GLU A 276 3.16 -11.86 -19.84
C GLU A 276 3.77 -12.20 -18.47
N ALA A 277 5.02 -11.79 -18.21
CA ALA A 277 5.69 -12.02 -16.94
C ALA A 277 5.03 -11.20 -15.82
N LEU A 278 4.79 -9.91 -16.04
CA LEU A 278 4.12 -9.02 -15.10
C LEU A 278 2.68 -9.47 -14.83
N ALA A 279 1.97 -9.92 -15.87
CA ALA A 279 0.62 -10.46 -15.71
C ALA A 279 0.61 -11.69 -14.80
N LYS A 280 1.54 -12.64 -14.99
CA LYS A 280 1.68 -13.81 -14.13
C LYS A 280 2.09 -13.44 -12.70
N GLU A 281 3.00 -12.48 -12.54
CA GLU A 281 3.41 -11.95 -11.23
C GLU A 281 2.24 -11.32 -10.46
N LEU A 282 1.41 -10.51 -11.14
CA LEU A 282 0.20 -9.91 -10.57
C LEU A 282 -0.80 -10.98 -10.16
N ALA A 283 -1.07 -11.96 -11.03
CA ALA A 283 -1.99 -13.06 -10.75
C ALA A 283 -1.50 -13.94 -9.58
N GLY A 284 -0.18 -14.19 -9.50
CA GLY A 284 0.45 -14.92 -8.41
C GLY A 284 0.39 -14.19 -7.07
N ALA A 285 0.35 -12.86 -7.07
CA ALA A 285 0.13 -12.06 -5.87
C ALA A 285 -1.36 -12.00 -5.48
N LEU A 286 -2.22 -11.63 -6.43
CA LEU A 286 -3.67 -11.59 -6.28
C LEU A 286 -4.34 -11.52 -7.66
N GLN A 287 -5.15 -12.52 -8.03
CA GLN A 287 -5.83 -12.56 -9.33
C GLN A 287 -6.65 -11.28 -9.61
N LYS A 288 -7.39 -10.80 -8.61
CA LYS A 288 -8.17 -9.57 -8.73
C LYS A 288 -7.32 -8.36 -9.14
N LEU A 289 -6.08 -8.25 -8.65
CA LEU A 289 -5.19 -7.14 -9.00
C LEU A 289 -4.77 -7.20 -10.48
N ALA A 290 -4.52 -8.41 -11.01
CA ALA A 290 -4.21 -8.60 -12.43
C ALA A 290 -5.40 -8.20 -13.32
N ASP A 291 -6.61 -8.59 -12.91
CA ASP A 291 -7.85 -8.25 -13.61
C ASP A 291 -8.09 -6.73 -13.59
N ASP A 292 -7.93 -6.08 -12.43
CA ASP A 292 -8.09 -4.63 -12.26
C ASP A 292 -7.08 -3.85 -13.12
N CYS A 293 -5.82 -4.28 -13.18
CA CYS A 293 -4.80 -3.63 -14.02
C CYS A 293 -5.10 -3.77 -15.53
N SER A 294 -5.56 -4.95 -15.95
CA SER A 294 -5.95 -5.20 -17.34
C SER A 294 -7.17 -4.37 -17.75
N ASN A 295 -8.17 -4.29 -16.86
CA ASN A 295 -9.36 -3.46 -17.05
C ASN A 295 -8.99 -1.97 -17.10
N MET A 296 -8.06 -1.51 -16.27
CA MET A 296 -7.56 -0.14 -16.28
C MET A 296 -6.91 0.21 -17.63
N GLN A 297 -6.05 -0.67 -18.17
CA GLN A 297 -5.44 -0.45 -19.48
C GLN A 297 -6.51 -0.28 -20.58
N LYS A 298 -7.52 -1.15 -20.59
CA LYS A 298 -8.64 -1.06 -21.53
C LYS A 298 -9.42 0.25 -21.35
N ALA A 299 -9.78 0.61 -20.11
CA ALA A 299 -10.52 1.82 -19.80
C ALA A 299 -9.78 3.11 -20.23
N LEU A 300 -8.45 3.17 -20.06
CA LEU A 300 -7.63 4.28 -20.52
C LEU A 300 -7.67 4.44 -22.05
N ILE A 301 -7.55 3.33 -22.78
CA ILE A 301 -7.62 3.31 -24.25
C ILE A 301 -9.02 3.72 -24.74
N ASP A 302 -10.07 3.15 -24.16
CA ASP A 302 -11.46 3.45 -24.50
C ASP A 302 -11.77 4.92 -24.24
N ARG A 303 -11.32 5.45 -23.09
CA ARG A 303 -11.47 6.85 -22.74
C ARG A 303 -10.76 7.79 -23.72
N ARG A 304 -9.52 7.49 -24.10
CA ARG A 304 -8.81 8.27 -25.13
C ARG A 304 -9.57 8.26 -26.45
N SER A 305 -10.04 7.10 -26.89
CA SER A 305 -10.83 6.98 -28.12
C SER A 305 -12.11 7.83 -28.04
N ALA A 306 -12.83 7.78 -26.92
CA ALA A 306 -14.01 8.62 -26.70
C ALA A 306 -13.70 10.12 -26.71
N ILE A 307 -12.59 10.55 -26.09
CA ILE A 307 -12.15 11.96 -26.11
C ILE A 307 -11.85 12.39 -27.55
N LEU A 308 -11.10 11.58 -28.31
CA LEU A 308 -10.73 11.90 -29.69
C LEU A 308 -11.96 11.98 -30.61
N GLU A 309 -12.89 11.03 -30.49
CA GLU A 309 -14.16 11.04 -31.25
C GLU A 309 -15.00 12.28 -30.94
N ALA A 310 -15.16 12.63 -29.66
CA ALA A 310 -15.92 13.81 -29.24
C ALA A 310 -15.24 15.14 -29.60
N SER A 311 -13.93 15.13 -29.82
CA SER A 311 -13.11 16.33 -30.04
C SER A 311 -12.68 16.49 -31.51
N LYS A 312 -13.22 15.69 -32.43
CA LYS A 312 -12.90 15.80 -33.86
C LYS A 312 -13.18 17.22 -34.33
N PRO A 313 -12.17 17.95 -34.82
CA PRO A 313 -12.39 19.31 -35.32
C PRO A 313 -13.31 19.26 -36.56
N GLU A 314 -14.42 19.99 -36.51
CA GLU A 314 -15.29 20.21 -37.68
C GLU A 314 -14.46 20.85 -38.81
N GLY A 315 -14.15 20.07 -39.84
CA GLY A 315 -13.42 20.53 -41.03
C GLY A 315 -12.01 19.95 -41.23
N ILE A 316 -11.59 18.92 -40.49
CA ILE A 316 -10.51 18.03 -40.97
C ILE A 316 -11.17 16.86 -41.69
N GLY A 317 -11.64 17.14 -42.91
CA GLY A 317 -11.86 16.09 -43.89
C GLY A 317 -10.51 15.46 -44.24
N THR A 318 -10.51 14.13 -44.31
CA THR A 318 -9.57 13.34 -45.11
C THR A 318 -9.34 13.95 -46.48
#